data_AF-A0A0D2F148-F1
#
_entry.id   AF-A0A0D2F148-F1
#
_cell.length_a   1.000
_cell.length_b   1.000
_cell.length_c   1.000
_cell.angle_alpha   90.00
_cell.angle_beta   90.00
_cell.angle_gamma   90.00
#
_symmetry.space_group_name_H-M   'P 1'
#
loop_
_entity.id
_entity.type
_entity.pdbx_description
1 polymer ?
#
loop_
_entity_poly.entity_id
_entity_poly.type
_entity_poly.pdbx_seq_one_letter_code
_entity_poly.pdbx_strand_id
1 'polypeptide(L)'
;MRLAFTKAICLLSIAGSFFASTVLARYDDAKCCFSAKSSNAFSPIPTNGIICGQEYNASIPAAPKLFVPYPYCAEHCGGPGVSQWNKPSAWAAPIVQFILPAVIFSMSIPRRKMLTLPVRGNSDAPTAGSPSVIKGKTAWLTDILRKLTPVLRLCAIMLDSVGWIALILIFAGPMMLSGLYEAVLDWKILSALKSETGKKLKEEAVIELLATVVAGNLQHRTNEVRPQVEIKDALLNNANMEAQRTRLLGLVDSQMGYGAIIGAPVMFYLGAFVYTILDLMNKPSDQDAAISLAFGVEWMILVHVAIIGSCLLATNNPSTASVLVGRQPSPSSHSITRSTTQQNIAGRLQPGLWQRALKGDLAILADIYKTRYQPVTMWSRGRNKRQWVQDSHAFLSHQIPSNALNIGWRAHIVIFLATCVLINLPPVAGAVVAWRTPPIGWGCRSLSFVCYAGVELLITALFLLMHGIKPSEELGKRADSCKTPAGALAWLWYHCRLPSCITVYILYALSWLGCLFVVLGSTLMQVIGVYRNCFCYVNAPEWYHRDSAIVQVATDTQEQRESSHNWIIFGGTATAFMGICCFAGWWYQMVIRERYRDVVNSRFGH
;
A
#
# COMPACT_ATOMS: atom_id res chain seq x y z
N MET A 1 18.41 -11.46 3.42
CA MET A 1 17.35 -10.93 2.52
C MET A 1 17.15 -11.76 1.23
N ARG A 2 18.14 -12.06 0.35
CA ARG A 2 17.88 -13.00 -0.79
C ARG A 2 17.59 -14.44 -0.35
N LEU A 3 18.23 -14.95 0.70
CA LEU A 3 17.86 -16.28 1.18
C LEU A 3 16.39 -16.32 1.64
N ALA A 4 15.86 -15.20 2.16
CA ALA A 4 14.45 -15.09 2.53
C ALA A 4 13.54 -14.87 1.31
N PHE A 5 13.92 -14.01 0.36
CA PHE A 5 13.10 -13.69 -0.81
C PHE A 5 13.07 -14.84 -1.84
N THR A 6 14.22 -15.49 -2.08
CA THR A 6 14.30 -16.66 -2.96
C THR A 6 13.64 -17.88 -2.30
N LYS A 7 13.75 -18.07 -0.97
CA LYS A 7 12.98 -19.09 -0.26
C LYS A 7 11.49 -18.77 -0.21
N ALA A 8 11.07 -17.50 -0.13
CA ALA A 8 9.67 -17.11 -0.19
C ALA A 8 9.07 -17.36 -1.58
N ILE A 9 9.79 -17.04 -2.65
CA ILE A 9 9.39 -17.37 -4.03
C ILE A 9 9.35 -18.89 -4.22
N CYS A 10 10.34 -19.63 -3.71
CA CYS A 10 10.34 -21.08 -3.78
C CYS A 10 9.19 -21.68 -2.95
N LEU A 11 8.86 -21.12 -1.78
CA LEU A 11 7.70 -21.51 -0.97
C LEU A 11 6.38 -21.17 -1.64
N LEU A 12 6.27 -20.04 -2.35
CA LEU A 12 5.11 -19.68 -3.15
C LEU A 12 4.94 -20.60 -4.36
N SER A 13 6.04 -20.96 -5.02
CA SER A 13 6.02 -21.94 -6.11
C SER A 13 5.72 -23.35 -5.61
N ILE A 14 6.28 -23.77 -4.46
CA ILE A 14 5.98 -25.07 -3.83
C ILE A 14 4.54 -25.11 -3.32
N ALA A 15 4.01 -24.01 -2.76
CA ALA A 15 2.61 -23.88 -2.40
C ALA A 15 1.73 -23.97 -3.67
N GLY A 16 2.09 -23.27 -4.74
CA GLY A 16 1.41 -23.37 -6.04
C GLY A 16 1.40 -24.80 -6.61
N SER A 17 2.52 -25.52 -6.48
CA SER A 17 2.64 -26.93 -6.88
C SER A 17 1.82 -27.88 -5.98
N PHE A 18 1.75 -27.61 -4.67
CA PHE A 18 0.91 -28.36 -3.73
C PHE A 18 -0.59 -28.13 -3.99
N PHE A 19 -0.97 -26.95 -4.46
CA PHE A 19 -2.34 -26.66 -4.89
C PHE A 19 -2.70 -27.31 -6.23
N ALA A 20 -1.75 -27.50 -7.14
CA ALA A 20 -2.01 -28.10 -8.45
C ALA A 20 -2.34 -29.61 -8.39
N SER A 21 -1.78 -30.34 -7.43
CA SER A 21 -2.02 -31.78 -7.27
C SER A 21 -3.32 -32.14 -6.53
N THR A 22 -4.02 -31.17 -5.94
CA THR A 22 -5.33 -31.36 -5.29
C THR A 22 -6.53 -30.98 -6.19
N VAL A 23 -6.29 -30.61 -7.46
CA VAL A 23 -7.31 -30.09 -8.40
C VAL A 23 -8.39 -31.12 -8.79
N LEU A 24 -8.20 -32.41 -8.51
CA LEU A 24 -9.17 -33.46 -8.87
C LEU A 24 -10.37 -33.54 -7.92
N ALA A 25 -10.24 -33.07 -6.67
CA ALA A 25 -11.36 -33.00 -5.73
C ALA A 25 -11.76 -31.53 -5.52
N ARG A 26 -13.03 -31.20 -5.84
CA ARG A 26 -13.59 -29.85 -5.67
C ARG A 26 -14.71 -29.90 -4.66
N TYR A 27 -14.59 -29.09 -3.62
CA TYR A 27 -15.66 -28.92 -2.65
C TYR A 27 -16.84 -28.19 -3.30
N ASP A 28 -18.04 -28.72 -3.09
CA ASP A 28 -19.31 -28.18 -3.55
C ASP A 28 -20.38 -28.52 -2.50
N ASP A 29 -20.97 -27.49 -1.89
CA ASP A 29 -21.92 -27.64 -0.77
C ASP A 29 -23.08 -28.56 -1.13
N ALA A 30 -23.66 -28.38 -2.32
CA ALA A 30 -24.81 -29.15 -2.77
C ALA A 30 -24.42 -30.61 -2.99
N LYS A 31 -23.31 -30.88 -3.69
CA LYS A 31 -22.82 -32.25 -3.89
C LYS A 31 -22.49 -32.93 -2.55
N CYS A 32 -21.87 -32.21 -1.63
CA CYS A 32 -21.55 -32.75 -0.31
C CYS A 32 -22.81 -33.10 0.49
N CYS A 33 -23.82 -32.23 0.46
CA CYS A 33 -25.11 -32.48 1.08
C CYS A 33 -25.83 -33.69 0.46
N PHE A 34 -25.84 -33.83 -0.87
CA PHE A 34 -26.42 -34.99 -1.55
C PHE A 34 -25.66 -36.28 -1.24
N SER A 35 -24.33 -36.24 -1.18
CA SER A 35 -23.50 -37.36 -0.76
C SER A 35 -23.85 -37.79 0.67
N ALA A 36 -23.90 -36.84 1.61
CA ALA A 36 -24.25 -37.10 3.00
C ALA A 36 -25.65 -37.70 3.16
N LYS A 37 -26.60 -37.25 2.33
CA LYS A 37 -27.94 -37.83 2.23
C LYS A 37 -27.92 -39.27 1.75
N SER A 38 -27.13 -39.58 0.73
CA SER A 38 -27.01 -40.95 0.22
C SER A 38 -26.35 -41.92 1.22
N SER A 39 -25.43 -41.41 2.05
CA SER A 39 -24.70 -42.19 3.05
C SER A 39 -25.33 -42.17 4.45
N ASN A 40 -26.45 -41.47 4.66
CA ASN A 40 -27.03 -41.21 5.98
C ASN A 40 -26.01 -40.66 7.01
N ALA A 41 -25.12 -39.78 6.56
CA ALA A 41 -23.97 -39.32 7.35
C ALA A 41 -24.21 -38.02 8.16
N PHE A 42 -25.47 -37.59 8.29
CA PHE A 42 -25.81 -36.38 9.05
C PHE A 42 -25.68 -36.60 10.55
N SER A 43 -25.13 -35.61 11.26
CA SER A 43 -24.98 -35.63 12.71
C SER A 43 -25.22 -34.23 13.31
N PRO A 44 -26.26 -34.03 14.14
CA PRO A 44 -27.29 -35.01 14.53
C PRO A 44 -28.23 -35.38 13.36
N ILE A 45 -29.00 -36.47 13.52
CA ILE A 45 -29.98 -36.92 12.53
C ILE A 45 -31.05 -35.82 12.36
N PRO A 46 -31.30 -35.32 11.14
CA PRO A 46 -32.22 -34.21 10.91
C PRO A 46 -33.67 -34.63 11.13
N THR A 47 -34.41 -33.87 11.93
CA THR A 47 -35.84 -34.11 12.22
C THR A 47 -36.78 -33.41 11.24
N ASN A 48 -36.34 -32.33 10.59
CA ASN A 48 -37.17 -31.44 9.77
C ASN A 48 -37.03 -31.68 8.26
N GLY A 49 -36.74 -32.93 7.85
CA GLY A 49 -36.47 -33.27 6.45
C GLY A 49 -35.08 -32.84 5.97
N ILE A 50 -34.69 -33.32 4.78
CA ILE A 50 -33.35 -33.12 4.19
C ILE A 50 -33.49 -32.41 2.84
N ILE A 51 -33.15 -31.13 2.83
CA ILE A 51 -33.16 -30.27 1.65
C ILE A 51 -31.72 -29.86 1.32
N CYS A 52 -31.25 -30.18 0.12
CA CYS A 52 -29.89 -29.87 -0.35
C CYS A 52 -29.95 -28.99 -1.60
N GLY A 53 -29.02 -28.04 -1.72
CA GLY A 53 -28.89 -27.19 -2.91
C GLY A 53 -30.04 -26.21 -3.13
N GLN A 54 -30.77 -25.83 -2.09
CA GLN A 54 -31.83 -24.82 -2.17
C GLN A 54 -31.23 -23.45 -2.51
N GLU A 55 -31.80 -22.78 -3.51
CA GLU A 55 -31.52 -21.39 -3.85
C GLU A 55 -32.55 -20.47 -3.18
N TYR A 56 -32.13 -19.23 -2.87
CA TYR A 56 -33.01 -18.27 -2.24
C TYR A 56 -34.25 -17.98 -3.08
N ASN A 57 -35.41 -18.13 -2.45
CA ASN A 57 -36.68 -17.66 -2.97
C ASN A 57 -37.53 -17.13 -1.80
N ALA A 58 -38.02 -15.90 -1.92
CA ALA A 58 -38.84 -15.25 -0.90
C ALA A 58 -40.13 -16.03 -0.57
N SER A 59 -40.63 -16.83 -1.50
CA SER A 59 -41.85 -17.64 -1.33
C SER A 59 -41.60 -19.00 -0.68
N ILE A 60 -40.35 -19.44 -0.56
CA ILE A 60 -39.97 -20.76 -0.05
C ILE A 60 -39.36 -20.58 1.35
N PRO A 61 -39.78 -21.38 2.35
CA PRO A 61 -39.18 -21.34 3.69
C PRO A 61 -37.69 -21.70 3.61
N ALA A 62 -36.90 -21.18 4.55
CA ALA A 62 -35.47 -21.46 4.61
C ALA A 62 -35.22 -22.97 4.85
N ALA A 63 -34.13 -23.49 4.28
CA ALA A 63 -33.76 -24.88 4.47
C ALA A 63 -33.36 -25.16 5.94
N PRO A 64 -33.70 -26.33 6.50
CA PRO A 64 -33.21 -26.73 7.81
C PRO A 64 -31.68 -26.86 7.78
N LYS A 65 -31.02 -26.57 8.90
CA LYS A 65 -29.57 -26.75 9.01
C LYS A 65 -29.23 -28.23 8.93
N LEU A 66 -28.27 -28.58 8.07
CA LEU A 66 -27.76 -29.92 7.92
C LEU A 66 -26.26 -29.92 8.24
N PHE A 67 -25.88 -30.77 9.18
CA PHE A 67 -24.51 -30.89 9.67
C PHE A 67 -23.96 -32.28 9.37
N VAL A 68 -22.70 -32.33 8.96
CA VAL A 68 -21.94 -33.58 8.79
C VAL A 68 -20.68 -33.54 9.65
N PRO A 69 -20.22 -34.67 10.20
CA PRO A 69 -18.91 -34.72 10.86
C PRO A 69 -17.79 -34.29 9.91
N TYR A 70 -16.81 -33.55 10.41
CA TYR A 70 -15.65 -33.12 9.62
C TYR A 70 -14.90 -34.30 8.97
N PRO A 71 -14.67 -35.45 9.64
CA PRO A 71 -14.03 -36.61 9.00
C PRO A 71 -14.76 -37.05 7.72
N TYR A 72 -16.10 -37.10 7.76
CA TYR A 72 -16.91 -37.41 6.58
C TYR A 72 -16.72 -36.37 5.47
N CYS A 73 -16.80 -35.09 5.81
CA CYS A 73 -16.62 -33.98 4.86
C CYS A 73 -15.23 -34.01 4.21
N ALA A 74 -14.17 -34.20 5.00
CA ALA A 74 -12.79 -34.22 4.52
C ALA A 74 -12.54 -35.40 3.56
N GLU A 75 -13.15 -36.56 3.82
CA GLU A 75 -13.00 -37.77 3.00
C GLU A 75 -13.85 -37.71 1.72
N HIS A 76 -15.12 -37.32 1.81
CA HIS A 76 -16.08 -37.44 0.70
C HIS A 76 -16.25 -36.15 -0.11
N CYS A 77 -15.94 -35.00 0.51
CA CYS A 77 -16.14 -33.67 -0.07
C CYS A 77 -14.84 -32.85 -0.11
N GLY A 78 -13.68 -33.46 0.12
CA GLY A 78 -12.41 -32.75 0.26
C GLY A 78 -12.02 -31.88 -0.94
N GLY A 79 -11.03 -31.02 -0.70
CA GLY A 79 -10.45 -30.12 -1.70
C GLY A 79 -10.99 -28.68 -1.64
N PRO A 80 -10.40 -27.75 -2.42
CA PRO A 80 -10.85 -26.37 -2.48
C PRO A 80 -12.09 -26.23 -3.37
N GLY A 81 -13.05 -25.43 -2.92
CA GLY A 81 -14.25 -25.03 -3.67
C GLY A 81 -13.92 -23.94 -4.68
N VAL A 82 -13.16 -24.32 -5.71
CA VAL A 82 -12.64 -23.41 -6.73
C VAL A 82 -13.78 -22.58 -7.33
N SER A 83 -13.56 -21.27 -7.42
CA SER A 83 -14.51 -20.33 -8.02
C SER A 83 -14.99 -20.82 -9.39
N GLN A 84 -16.31 -20.98 -9.52
CA GLN A 84 -16.91 -21.52 -10.73
C GLN A 84 -17.05 -20.42 -11.80
N TRP A 85 -16.63 -20.69 -13.03
CA TRP A 85 -16.69 -19.71 -14.13
C TRP A 85 -18.11 -19.21 -14.43
N ASN A 86 -19.10 -20.09 -14.25
CA ASN A 86 -20.53 -19.80 -14.44
C ASN A 86 -21.18 -19.03 -13.28
N LYS A 87 -20.45 -18.75 -12.19
CA LYS A 87 -20.90 -17.89 -11.08
C LYS A 87 -20.02 -16.63 -10.99
N PRO A 88 -20.29 -15.59 -11.80
CA PRO A 88 -19.48 -14.37 -11.81
C PRO A 88 -19.36 -13.69 -10.44
N SER A 89 -20.36 -13.84 -9.56
CA SER A 89 -20.30 -13.33 -8.17
C SER A 89 -19.12 -13.89 -7.36
N ALA A 90 -18.64 -15.10 -7.68
CA ALA A 90 -17.55 -15.73 -6.95
C ALA A 90 -16.15 -15.19 -7.33
N TRP A 91 -15.94 -14.80 -8.59
CA TRP A 91 -14.61 -14.41 -9.09
C TRP A 91 -14.57 -13.03 -9.75
N ALA A 92 -15.58 -12.70 -10.57
CA ALA A 92 -15.61 -11.46 -11.31
C ALA A 92 -15.96 -10.28 -10.40
N ALA A 93 -16.86 -10.48 -9.44
CA ALA A 93 -17.24 -9.43 -8.49
C ALA A 93 -16.02 -8.90 -7.70
N PRO A 94 -15.23 -9.72 -6.98
CA PRO A 94 -14.02 -9.22 -6.30
C PRO A 94 -13.04 -8.47 -7.22
N ILE A 95 -12.84 -8.98 -8.43
CA ILE A 95 -11.87 -8.41 -9.40
C ILE A 95 -12.37 -7.07 -9.96
N VAL A 96 -13.59 -7.05 -10.50
CA VAL A 96 -14.13 -5.89 -11.23
C VAL A 96 -14.61 -4.82 -10.26
N GLN A 97 -15.26 -5.22 -9.16
CA GLN A 97 -15.87 -4.28 -8.22
C GLN A 97 -14.84 -3.66 -7.28
N PHE A 98 -13.82 -4.42 -6.85
CA PHE A 98 -12.91 -3.96 -5.80
C PHE A 98 -11.44 -3.87 -6.24
N ILE A 99 -10.88 -4.90 -6.89
CA ILE A 99 -9.46 -4.87 -7.29
C ILE A 99 -9.22 -3.81 -8.37
N LEU A 100 -10.07 -3.75 -9.40
CA LEU A 100 -9.86 -2.82 -10.52
C LEU A 100 -9.87 -1.34 -10.07
N PRO A 101 -10.84 -0.84 -9.28
CA PRO A 101 -10.75 0.52 -8.75
C PRO A 101 -9.56 0.71 -7.81
N ALA A 102 -9.20 -0.30 -7.01
CA ALA A 102 -8.03 -0.24 -6.14
C ALA A 102 -6.70 -0.12 -6.91
N VAL A 103 -6.59 -0.74 -8.08
CA VAL A 103 -5.46 -0.55 -9.00
C VAL A 103 -5.37 0.91 -9.43
N ILE A 104 -6.50 1.55 -9.76
CA ILE A 104 -6.54 2.97 -10.13
C ILE A 104 -6.03 3.84 -8.97
N PHE A 105 -6.45 3.57 -7.73
CA PHE A 105 -5.92 4.27 -6.55
C PHE A 105 -4.42 4.04 -6.36
N SER A 106 -3.92 2.83 -6.60
CA SER A 106 -2.49 2.54 -6.45
C SER A 106 -1.60 3.38 -7.38
N MET A 107 -2.14 3.82 -8.52
CA MET A 107 -1.44 4.67 -9.48
C MET A 107 -1.36 6.14 -9.04
N SER A 108 -2.23 6.60 -8.13
CA SER A 108 -2.12 7.95 -7.55
C SER A 108 -1.12 8.01 -6.38
N ILE A 109 -0.79 6.86 -5.78
CA ILE A 109 0.16 6.79 -4.68
C ILE A 109 1.59 6.98 -5.23
N PRO A 110 2.33 7.97 -4.72
CA PRO A 110 3.66 8.29 -5.25
C PRO A 110 4.66 7.17 -5.07
N ARG A 111 5.28 6.77 -6.18
CA ARG A 111 6.43 5.84 -6.22
C ARG A 111 7.60 6.48 -6.94
N ARG A 112 8.80 6.02 -6.58
CA ARG A 112 10.07 6.49 -7.17
C ARG A 112 10.56 5.59 -8.30
N LYS A 113 10.47 4.28 -8.11
CA LYS A 113 11.04 3.28 -9.01
C LYS A 113 9.92 2.51 -9.70
N MET A 114 10.18 2.09 -10.94
CA MET A 114 9.33 1.17 -11.70
C MET A 114 10.19 0.09 -12.35
N LEU A 115 9.62 -1.09 -12.53
CA LEU A 115 10.21 -2.16 -13.31
C LEU A 115 10.25 -1.75 -14.79
N THR A 116 11.44 -1.75 -15.38
CA THR A 116 11.64 -1.53 -16.81
C THR A 116 12.47 -2.66 -17.38
N LEU A 117 11.99 -3.27 -18.45
CA LEU A 117 12.81 -4.19 -19.23
C LEU A 117 13.76 -3.37 -20.12
N PRO A 118 15.09 -3.47 -19.94
CA PRO A 118 16.04 -2.80 -20.81
C PRO A 118 15.99 -3.46 -22.19
N VAL A 119 15.19 -2.89 -23.09
CA VAL A 119 15.24 -3.30 -24.50
C VAL A 119 16.41 -2.57 -25.13
N ARG A 120 17.45 -3.34 -25.41
CA ARG A 120 18.62 -2.94 -26.20
C ARG A 120 18.13 -2.54 -27.61
N GLY A 121 17.77 -1.27 -27.79
CA GLY A 121 17.17 -0.81 -29.05
C GLY A 121 16.82 0.67 -29.18
N ASN A 122 16.66 1.44 -28.10
CA ASN A 122 16.50 2.90 -28.22
C ASN A 122 17.87 3.59 -28.31
N SER A 123 18.56 3.32 -29.42
CA SER A 123 19.37 4.35 -30.05
C SER A 123 18.38 5.28 -30.75
N ASP A 124 17.81 6.25 -30.04
CA ASP A 124 17.06 7.37 -30.65
C ASP A 124 17.99 8.33 -31.44
N ALA A 125 19.13 7.82 -31.91
CA ALA A 125 19.92 8.43 -32.96
C ALA A 125 19.69 7.57 -34.22
N PRO A 126 18.94 8.07 -35.23
CA PRO A 126 19.10 7.57 -36.58
C PRO A 126 20.52 7.95 -37.00
N THR A 127 21.52 7.13 -36.66
CA THR A 127 22.76 7.14 -37.42
C THR A 127 22.41 6.57 -38.79
N ALA A 128 21.96 7.47 -39.65
CA ALA A 128 21.94 7.30 -41.08
C ALA A 128 23.30 6.70 -41.49
N GLY A 129 23.30 5.47 -42.00
CA GLY A 129 24.47 4.93 -42.69
C GLY A 129 25.05 3.59 -42.23
N SER A 130 24.43 2.81 -41.33
CA SER A 130 24.93 1.45 -41.08
C SER A 130 23.90 0.35 -41.38
N PRO A 131 23.83 -0.12 -42.64
CA PRO A 131 23.12 -1.34 -42.99
C PRO A 131 23.99 -2.56 -42.62
N SER A 132 24.26 -2.76 -41.33
CA SER A 132 24.78 -4.05 -40.88
C SER A 132 23.63 -5.03 -40.76
N VAL A 133 23.20 -5.52 -41.92
CA VAL A 133 22.35 -6.69 -42.05
C VAL A 133 23.07 -7.84 -41.33
N ILE A 134 22.60 -8.19 -40.13
CA ILE A 134 22.99 -9.44 -39.46
C ILE A 134 22.39 -10.59 -40.28
N LYS A 135 23.05 -10.91 -41.41
CA LYS A 135 22.74 -12.01 -42.31
C LYS A 135 23.28 -13.28 -41.65
N GLY A 136 22.43 -13.96 -40.88
CA GLY A 136 22.78 -15.22 -40.23
C GLY A 136 21.58 -15.89 -39.58
N LYS A 137 21.75 -17.17 -39.21
CA LYS A 137 20.76 -18.05 -38.54
C LYS A 137 20.20 -17.51 -37.22
N THR A 138 20.58 -16.31 -36.77
CA THR A 138 20.05 -15.61 -35.59
C THR A 138 18.98 -14.57 -35.93
N ALA A 139 18.76 -14.24 -37.21
CA ALA A 139 17.75 -13.26 -37.65
C ALA A 139 16.30 -13.68 -37.33
N TRP A 140 16.01 -14.99 -37.32
CA TRP A 140 14.68 -15.48 -36.96
C TRP A 140 14.43 -15.36 -35.44
N LEU A 141 15.45 -15.61 -34.60
CA LEU A 141 15.37 -15.43 -33.16
C LEU A 141 15.16 -13.96 -32.78
N THR A 142 15.84 -13.04 -33.45
CA THR A 142 15.65 -11.60 -33.20
C THR A 142 14.27 -11.12 -33.62
N ASP A 143 13.69 -11.62 -34.72
CA ASP A 143 12.32 -11.30 -35.12
C ASP A 143 11.28 -11.87 -34.13
N ILE A 144 11.46 -13.10 -33.64
CA ILE A 144 10.60 -13.69 -32.60
C ILE A 144 10.69 -12.87 -31.31
N LEU A 145 11.91 -12.54 -30.85
CA LEU A 145 12.09 -11.73 -29.65
C LEU A 145 11.47 -10.33 -29.80
N ARG A 146 11.57 -9.72 -30.98
CA ARG A 146 10.93 -8.42 -31.26
C ARG A 146 9.40 -8.51 -31.17
N LYS A 147 8.80 -9.58 -31.70
CA LYS A 147 7.35 -9.84 -31.60
C LYS A 147 6.89 -10.15 -30.18
N LEU A 148 7.71 -10.82 -29.38
CA LEU A 148 7.42 -11.12 -27.97
C LEU A 148 7.68 -9.94 -27.02
N THR A 149 8.50 -8.96 -27.43
CA THR A 149 8.85 -7.78 -26.62
C THR A 149 7.64 -7.03 -26.06
N PRO A 150 6.57 -6.69 -26.82
CA PRO A 150 5.40 -6.02 -26.25
C PRO A 150 4.69 -6.86 -25.18
N VAL A 151 4.59 -8.18 -25.37
CA VAL A 151 4.00 -9.11 -24.37
C VAL A 151 4.86 -9.13 -23.11
N LEU A 152 6.18 -9.25 -23.24
CA LEU A 152 7.10 -9.21 -22.10
C LEU A 152 7.03 -7.86 -21.36
N ARG A 153 6.90 -6.74 -22.08
CA ARG A 153 6.71 -5.41 -21.49
C ARG A 153 5.38 -5.32 -20.73
N LEU A 154 4.30 -5.82 -21.31
CA LEU A 154 3.00 -5.86 -20.65
C LEU A 154 3.08 -6.69 -19.36
N CYS A 155 3.70 -7.88 -19.42
CA CYS A 155 3.93 -8.72 -18.24
C CYS A 155 4.78 -7.99 -17.19
N ALA A 156 5.84 -7.29 -17.59
CA ALA A 156 6.65 -6.50 -16.66
C ALA A 156 5.86 -5.37 -16.00
N ILE A 157 5.01 -4.65 -16.75
CA ILE A 157 4.13 -3.60 -16.20
C ILE A 157 3.11 -4.20 -15.23
N MET A 158 2.54 -5.36 -15.55
CA MET A 158 1.61 -6.07 -14.66
C MET A 158 2.30 -6.51 -13.38
N LEU A 159 3.48 -7.12 -13.47
CA LEU A 159 4.27 -7.53 -12.30
C LEU A 159 4.70 -6.33 -11.45
N ASP A 160 5.08 -5.22 -12.08
CA ASP A 160 5.39 -3.96 -11.40
C ASP A 160 4.18 -3.41 -10.65
N SER A 161 3.00 -3.44 -11.28
CA SER A 161 1.75 -2.96 -10.67
C SER A 161 1.33 -3.84 -9.49
N VAL A 162 1.36 -5.17 -9.65
CA VAL A 162 1.08 -6.13 -8.57
C VAL A 162 2.08 -5.98 -7.43
N GLY A 163 3.37 -5.86 -7.75
CA GLY A 163 4.43 -5.62 -6.76
C GLY A 163 4.21 -4.30 -6.02
N TRP A 164 3.80 -3.24 -6.72
CA TRP A 164 3.51 -1.95 -6.10
C TRP A 164 2.28 -1.99 -5.18
N ILE A 165 1.19 -2.64 -5.60
CA ILE A 165 0.00 -2.83 -4.77
C ILE A 165 0.35 -3.61 -3.50
N ALA A 166 1.12 -4.69 -3.64
CA ALA A 166 1.60 -5.44 -2.48
C ALA A 166 2.44 -4.55 -1.55
N LEU A 167 3.37 -3.75 -2.08
CA LEU A 167 4.16 -2.81 -1.28
C LEU A 167 3.29 -1.79 -0.54
N ILE A 168 2.22 -1.29 -1.16
CA ILE A 168 1.29 -0.37 -0.50
C ILE A 168 0.56 -1.08 0.63
N LEU A 169 0.02 -2.27 0.40
CA LEU A 169 -0.72 -3.02 1.43
C LEU A 169 0.15 -3.41 2.63
N ILE A 170 1.44 -3.67 2.43
CA ILE A 170 2.37 -4.04 3.51
C ILE A 170 2.93 -2.81 4.25
N PHE A 171 2.98 -1.65 3.59
CA PHE A 171 3.45 -0.41 4.19
C PHE A 171 2.32 0.61 4.41
N ALA A 172 1.08 0.16 4.42
CA ALA A 172 -0.08 1.04 4.48
C ALA A 172 0.00 1.94 5.71
N GLY A 173 0.32 1.36 6.87
CA GLY A 173 0.47 2.12 8.09
C GLY A 173 1.62 3.13 8.11
N PRO A 174 2.87 2.73 7.81
CA PRO A 174 3.98 3.67 7.63
C PRO A 174 3.72 4.80 6.63
N MET A 175 3.02 4.51 5.52
CA MET A 175 2.63 5.50 4.52
C MET A 175 1.62 6.52 5.07
N MET A 176 0.54 6.05 5.71
CA MET A 176 -0.48 6.93 6.31
C MET A 176 0.08 7.76 7.45
N LEU A 177 0.86 7.15 8.33
CA LEU A 177 1.53 7.83 9.43
C LEU A 177 2.42 8.98 8.92
N SER A 178 3.24 8.70 7.91
CA SER A 178 4.16 9.68 7.33
C SER A 178 3.41 10.80 6.60
N GLY A 179 2.31 10.48 5.92
CA GLY A 179 1.47 11.47 5.25
C GLY A 179 0.75 12.38 6.25
N LEU A 180 0.12 11.82 7.29
CA LEU A 180 -0.51 12.61 8.35
C LEU A 180 0.51 13.49 9.09
N TYR A 181 1.72 12.97 9.32
CA TYR A 181 2.82 13.76 9.87
C TYR A 181 3.18 14.95 8.99
N GLU A 182 3.28 14.74 7.68
CA GLU A 182 3.52 15.80 6.69
C GLU A 182 2.39 16.84 6.69
N ALA A 183 1.13 16.40 6.73
CA ALA A 183 -0.04 17.29 6.80
C ALA A 183 0.01 18.22 8.02
N VAL A 184 0.34 17.66 9.20
CA VAL A 184 0.47 18.46 10.43
C VAL A 184 1.65 19.44 10.35
N LEU A 185 2.75 19.07 9.69
CA LEU A 185 3.86 20.00 9.43
C LEU A 185 3.44 21.15 8.52
N ASP A 186 2.76 20.87 7.41
CA ASP A 186 2.29 21.90 6.48
C ASP A 186 1.39 22.91 7.18
N TRP A 187 0.45 22.42 7.99
CA TRP A 187 -0.41 23.26 8.80
C TRP A 187 0.37 24.15 9.78
N LYS A 188 1.37 23.59 10.48
CA LYS A 188 2.21 24.31 11.43
C LYS A 188 3.06 25.38 10.75
N ILE A 189 3.67 25.07 9.61
CA ILE A 189 4.48 26.03 8.84
C ILE A 189 3.61 27.21 8.42
N LEU A 190 2.46 26.96 7.80
CA LEU A 190 1.56 28.02 7.34
C LEU A 190 0.97 28.85 8.50
N SER A 191 0.63 28.20 9.61
CA SER A 191 0.17 28.89 10.82
C SER A 191 1.27 29.78 11.42
N ALA A 192 2.53 29.31 11.43
CA ALA A 192 3.67 30.10 11.87
C ALA A 192 3.91 31.31 10.96
N LEU A 193 3.80 31.15 9.64
CA LEU A 193 3.96 32.24 8.67
C LEU A 193 2.87 33.32 8.77
N LYS A 194 1.65 32.95 9.19
CA LYS A 194 0.52 33.87 9.42
C LYS A 194 0.59 34.61 10.77
N SER A 195 1.34 34.08 11.74
CA SER A 195 1.51 34.69 13.06
C SER A 195 2.27 36.03 13.02
N GLU A 196 2.18 36.83 14.09
CA GLU A 196 2.91 38.10 14.22
C GLU A 196 4.44 37.93 14.12
N THR A 197 4.98 36.85 14.67
CA THR A 197 6.41 36.50 14.49
C THR A 197 6.70 36.19 13.04
N GLY A 198 5.80 35.44 12.40
CA GLY A 198 5.84 35.16 10.96
C GLY A 198 5.92 36.46 10.16
N LYS A 199 5.08 37.46 10.46
CA LYS A 199 5.05 38.77 9.79
C LYS A 199 6.41 39.47 9.75
N LYS A 200 7.24 39.30 10.78
CA LYS A 200 8.56 39.91 10.90
C LYS A 200 9.69 39.12 10.22
N LEU A 201 9.41 37.95 9.65
CA LEU A 201 10.44 37.14 8.98
C LEU A 201 10.96 37.82 7.72
N LYS A 202 12.25 37.61 7.45
CA LYS A 202 12.86 37.99 6.18
C LYS A 202 12.20 37.21 5.04
N GLU A 203 12.08 37.86 3.89
CA GLU A 203 11.47 37.31 2.67
C GLU A 203 12.08 35.96 2.28
N GLU A 204 13.41 35.84 2.31
CA GLU A 204 14.12 34.58 2.01
C GLU A 204 13.67 33.41 2.89
N ALA A 205 13.45 33.65 4.18
CA ALA A 205 12.99 32.64 5.14
C ALA A 205 11.53 32.24 4.89
N VAL A 206 10.69 33.20 4.47
CA VAL A 206 9.30 32.95 4.08
C VAL A 206 9.26 32.07 2.82
N ILE A 207 10.04 32.41 1.80
CA ILE A 207 10.13 31.65 0.55
C ILE A 207 10.65 30.23 0.81
N GLU A 208 11.68 30.08 1.65
CA GLU A 208 12.23 28.77 2.02
C GLU A 208 11.18 27.87 2.70
N LEU A 209 10.40 28.42 3.63
CA LEU A 209 9.34 27.69 4.32
C LEU A 209 8.17 27.35 3.38
N LEU A 210 7.77 28.27 2.50
CA LEU A 210 6.74 28.02 1.48
C LEU A 210 7.19 26.97 0.46
N ALA A 211 8.45 27.00 0.03
CA ALA A 211 9.05 25.98 -0.82
C ALA A 211 9.07 24.61 -0.11
N THR A 212 9.32 24.60 1.20
CA THR A 212 9.29 23.37 2.02
C THR A 212 7.88 22.75 2.07
N VAL A 213 6.82 23.55 2.11
CA VAL A 213 5.44 23.02 2.05
C VAL A 213 5.16 22.32 0.72
N VAL A 214 5.52 22.95 -0.41
CA VAL A 214 5.15 22.46 -1.76
C VAL A 214 6.14 21.49 -2.39
N ALA A 215 7.39 21.43 -1.90
CA ALA A 215 8.45 20.59 -2.45
C ALA A 215 9.18 19.76 -1.38
N GLY A 216 8.76 19.81 -0.11
CA GLY A 216 9.40 19.08 0.99
C GLY A 216 9.25 17.55 0.93
N ASN A 217 8.64 17.01 -0.12
CA ASN A 217 8.65 15.59 -0.45
C ASN A 217 9.76 15.21 -1.46
N LEU A 218 10.53 16.17 -1.97
CA LEU A 218 11.70 15.89 -2.81
C LEU A 218 12.86 15.42 -1.92
N GLN A 219 13.67 14.49 -2.44
CA GLN A 219 14.77 13.90 -1.69
C GLN A 219 15.75 14.98 -1.21
N HIS A 220 15.81 15.20 0.12
CA HIS A 220 16.47 16.36 0.73
C HIS A 220 17.96 16.50 0.38
N ARG A 221 18.70 15.38 0.38
CA ARG A 221 20.16 15.42 0.22
C ARG A 221 20.65 14.22 -0.58
N THR A 222 21.16 14.50 -1.77
CA THR A 222 22.19 13.67 -2.41
C THR A 222 23.49 14.46 -2.39
N ASN A 223 24.64 13.80 -2.52
CA ASN A 223 25.95 14.47 -2.50
C ASN A 223 26.10 15.55 -3.60
N GLU A 224 25.23 15.52 -4.61
CA GLU A 224 25.27 16.40 -5.78
C GLU A 224 24.15 17.45 -5.81
N VAL A 225 23.01 17.21 -5.14
CA VAL A 225 21.79 18.03 -5.30
C VAL A 225 21.20 18.41 -3.95
N ARG A 226 20.91 19.71 -3.79
CA ARG A 226 20.22 20.31 -2.62
C ARG A 226 18.92 20.99 -3.09
N PRO A 227 17.82 20.25 -3.25
CA PRO A 227 16.61 20.78 -3.91
C PRO A 227 16.04 22.01 -3.20
N GLN A 228 16.05 22.04 -1.86
CA GLN A 228 15.54 23.18 -1.08
C GLN A 228 16.27 24.48 -1.43
N VAL A 229 17.61 24.43 -1.46
CA VAL A 229 18.45 25.59 -1.80
C VAL A 229 18.26 25.98 -3.26
N GLU A 230 18.32 25.01 -4.18
CA GLU A 230 18.16 25.29 -5.61
C GLU A 230 16.80 25.90 -5.96
N ILE A 231 15.70 25.40 -5.36
CA ILE A 231 14.35 25.92 -5.55
C ILE A 231 14.21 27.30 -4.92
N LYS A 232 14.71 27.49 -3.69
CA LYS A 232 14.72 28.80 -3.03
C LYS A 232 15.47 29.84 -3.86
N ASP A 233 16.67 29.50 -4.33
CA ASP A 233 17.49 30.39 -5.15
C ASP A 233 16.78 30.68 -6.49
N ALA A 234 16.14 29.70 -7.13
CA ALA A 234 15.36 29.93 -8.34
C ALA A 234 14.12 30.81 -8.11
N LEU A 235 13.53 30.78 -6.92
CA LEU A 235 12.44 31.69 -6.55
C LEU A 235 12.96 33.11 -6.33
N LEU A 236 14.12 33.30 -5.71
CA LEU A 236 14.72 34.61 -5.41
C LEU A 236 15.42 35.26 -6.63
N ASN A 237 16.09 34.46 -7.47
CA ASN A 237 16.97 34.97 -8.52
C ASN A 237 16.20 35.72 -9.61
N ASN A 238 16.56 36.99 -9.80
CA ASN A 238 16.04 37.92 -10.82
C ASN A 238 14.49 37.94 -10.87
N ALA A 239 13.85 37.77 -9.71
CA ALA A 239 12.40 37.76 -9.58
C ALA A 239 11.95 38.98 -8.78
N ASN A 240 11.07 39.79 -9.38
CA ASN A 240 10.28 40.74 -8.61
C ASN A 240 9.23 39.98 -7.76
N MET A 241 8.61 40.67 -6.80
CA MET A 241 7.60 40.08 -5.90
C MET A 241 6.47 39.40 -6.68
N GLU A 242 6.03 39.98 -7.79
CA GLU A 242 5.00 39.42 -8.65
C GLU A 242 5.43 38.10 -9.32
N ALA A 243 6.66 38.01 -9.81
CA ALA A 243 7.21 36.76 -10.37
C ALA A 243 7.37 35.70 -9.28
N GLN A 244 7.81 36.07 -8.08
CA GLN A 244 7.89 35.15 -6.94
C GLN A 244 6.52 34.59 -6.57
N ARG A 245 5.51 35.48 -6.45
CA ARG A 245 4.11 35.13 -6.24
C ARG A 245 3.63 34.13 -7.28
N THR A 246 3.81 34.45 -8.56
CA THR A 246 3.37 33.63 -9.69
C THR A 246 4.05 32.26 -9.70
N ARG A 247 5.35 32.20 -9.40
CA ARG A 247 6.11 30.94 -9.31
C ARG A 247 5.62 30.07 -8.14
N LEU A 248 5.41 30.65 -6.96
CA LEU A 248 4.90 29.92 -5.77
C LEU A 248 3.49 29.39 -6.00
N LEU A 249 2.58 30.21 -6.54
CA LEU A 249 1.23 29.78 -6.89
C LEU A 249 1.26 28.73 -8.00
N GLY A 250 2.11 28.89 -9.01
CA GLY A 250 2.29 27.93 -10.09
C GLY A 250 2.76 26.55 -9.59
N LEU A 251 3.62 26.49 -8.56
CA LEU A 251 4.03 25.22 -7.94
C LEU A 251 2.83 24.46 -7.34
N VAL A 252 1.92 25.17 -6.66
CA VAL A 252 0.70 24.56 -6.10
C VAL A 252 -0.31 24.21 -7.19
N ASP A 253 -0.51 25.11 -8.14
CA ASP A 253 -1.55 24.99 -9.17
C ASP A 253 -1.21 23.95 -10.23
N SER A 254 0.08 23.63 -10.41
CA SER A 254 0.53 22.52 -11.26
C SER A 254 0.11 21.14 -10.74
N GLN A 255 -0.38 21.05 -9.49
CA GLN A 255 -0.82 19.80 -8.90
C GLN A 255 -2.26 19.48 -9.28
N MET A 256 -2.49 18.24 -9.70
CA MET A 256 -3.84 17.73 -9.91
C MET A 256 -4.72 17.97 -8.67
N GLY A 257 -5.95 18.42 -8.89
CA GLY A 257 -6.91 18.62 -7.80
C GLY A 257 -7.35 17.29 -7.20
N TYR A 258 -7.63 17.26 -5.89
CA TYR A 258 -8.04 16.03 -5.19
C TYR A 258 -9.24 15.33 -5.85
N GLY A 259 -10.24 16.10 -6.30
CA GLY A 259 -11.42 15.55 -6.97
C GLY A 259 -11.10 14.78 -8.26
N ALA A 260 -10.09 15.21 -9.02
CA ALA A 260 -9.66 14.51 -10.23
C ALA A 260 -8.91 13.21 -9.93
N ILE A 261 -8.12 13.20 -8.85
CA ILE A 261 -7.29 12.04 -8.47
C ILE A 261 -8.14 10.97 -7.74
N ILE A 262 -8.97 11.40 -6.80
CA ILE A 262 -9.67 10.52 -5.85
C ILE A 262 -11.17 10.43 -6.16
N GLY A 263 -11.80 11.54 -6.58
CA GLY A 263 -13.25 11.62 -6.72
C GLY A 263 -13.83 10.57 -7.67
N ALA A 264 -13.32 10.50 -8.92
CA ALA A 264 -13.85 9.55 -9.89
C ALA A 264 -13.64 8.07 -9.47
N PRO A 265 -12.43 7.62 -9.06
CA PRO A 265 -12.25 6.23 -8.61
C PRO A 265 -13.07 5.89 -7.36
N VAL A 266 -13.28 6.84 -6.43
CA VAL A 266 -14.14 6.64 -5.25
C VAL A 266 -15.58 6.40 -5.64
N MET A 267 -16.12 7.10 -6.64
CA MET A 267 -17.49 6.88 -7.09
C MET A 267 -17.70 5.47 -7.64
N PHE A 268 -16.75 4.94 -8.42
CA PHE A 268 -16.80 3.54 -8.89
C PHE A 268 -16.74 2.55 -7.74
N TYR A 269 -15.85 2.80 -6.78
CA TYR A 269 -15.66 1.90 -5.64
C TYR A 269 -16.88 1.93 -4.68
N LEU A 270 -17.45 3.11 -4.39
CA LEU A 270 -18.71 3.25 -3.64
C LEU A 270 -19.88 2.61 -4.38
N GLY A 271 -19.97 2.79 -5.69
CA GLY A 271 -21.01 2.16 -6.52
C GLY A 271 -20.98 0.64 -6.44
N ALA A 272 -19.78 0.04 -6.38
CA ALA A 272 -19.60 -1.38 -6.13
C ALA A 272 -20.17 -1.82 -4.77
N PHE A 273 -19.92 -1.07 -3.68
CA PHE A 273 -20.53 -1.37 -2.38
C PHE A 273 -22.06 -1.29 -2.41
N VAL A 274 -22.61 -0.23 -3.01
CA VAL A 274 -24.07 -0.06 -3.12
C VAL A 274 -24.66 -1.22 -3.91
N TYR A 275 -24.07 -1.60 -5.04
CA TYR A 275 -24.52 -2.74 -5.83
C TYR A 275 -24.53 -4.03 -5.03
N THR A 276 -23.44 -4.35 -4.31
CA THR A 276 -23.35 -5.57 -3.50
C THR A 276 -24.33 -5.56 -2.33
N ILE A 277 -24.59 -4.41 -1.71
CA ILE A 277 -25.62 -4.26 -0.68
C ILE A 277 -27.02 -4.52 -1.25
N LEU A 278 -27.33 -3.97 -2.43
CA LEU A 278 -28.62 -4.22 -3.09
C LEU A 278 -28.77 -5.70 -3.48
N ASP A 279 -27.70 -6.36 -3.92
CA ASP A 279 -27.71 -7.79 -4.20
C ASP A 279 -28.01 -8.60 -2.93
N LEU A 280 -27.42 -8.24 -1.79
CA LEU A 280 -27.72 -8.84 -0.49
C LEU A 280 -29.15 -8.58 -0.01
N MET A 281 -29.73 -7.42 -0.32
CA MET A 281 -31.13 -7.13 -0.01
C MET A 281 -32.08 -8.02 -0.84
N ASN A 282 -31.74 -8.27 -2.10
CA ASN A 282 -32.52 -9.10 -3.00
C ASN A 282 -32.32 -10.61 -2.75
N LYS A 283 -31.13 -11.01 -2.29
CA LYS A 283 -30.71 -12.39 -2.02
C LYS A 283 -30.00 -12.47 -0.66
N PRO A 284 -30.75 -12.40 0.45
CA PRO A 284 -30.18 -12.37 1.80
C PRO A 284 -29.39 -13.63 2.17
N SER A 285 -29.59 -14.77 1.50
CA SER A 285 -28.77 -15.96 1.77
C SER A 285 -27.45 -16.02 0.98
N ASP A 286 -27.13 -15.03 0.13
CA ASP A 286 -25.95 -15.06 -0.74
C ASP A 286 -24.67 -14.74 0.04
N GLN A 287 -24.01 -15.81 0.50
CA GLN A 287 -22.73 -15.70 1.20
C GLN A 287 -21.61 -15.15 0.31
N ASP A 288 -21.65 -15.39 -1.00
CA ASP A 288 -20.60 -14.96 -1.91
C ASP A 288 -20.59 -13.44 -2.06
N ALA A 289 -21.77 -12.83 -2.14
CA ALA A 289 -21.92 -11.38 -2.08
C ALA A 289 -21.42 -10.80 -0.73
N ALA A 290 -21.74 -11.44 0.40
CA ALA A 290 -21.28 -11.01 1.73
C ALA A 290 -19.75 -11.08 1.89
N ILE A 291 -19.16 -12.13 1.36
CA ILE A 291 -17.72 -12.35 1.35
C ILE A 291 -17.04 -11.35 0.41
N SER A 292 -17.60 -11.12 -0.78
CA SER A 292 -17.11 -10.11 -1.73
C SER A 292 -17.13 -8.74 -1.07
N LEU A 293 -18.20 -8.41 -0.34
CA LEU A 293 -18.32 -7.22 0.46
C LEU A 293 -17.20 -7.12 1.51
N ALA A 294 -16.97 -8.17 2.31
CA ALA A 294 -15.89 -8.19 3.31
C ALA A 294 -14.50 -7.96 2.68
N PHE A 295 -14.25 -8.60 1.54
CA PHE A 295 -13.02 -8.42 0.75
C PHE A 295 -12.88 -6.97 0.25
N GLY A 296 -13.95 -6.38 -0.27
CA GLY A 296 -13.99 -4.97 -0.63
C GLY A 296 -13.65 -4.08 0.56
N VAL A 297 -14.24 -4.34 1.73
CA VAL A 297 -13.96 -3.56 2.95
C VAL A 297 -12.47 -3.64 3.33
N GLU A 298 -11.82 -4.81 3.28
CA GLU A 298 -10.38 -4.93 3.53
C GLU A 298 -9.56 -4.07 2.54
N TRP A 299 -9.90 -4.11 1.26
CA TRP A 299 -9.18 -3.39 0.20
C TRP A 299 -9.35 -1.86 0.28
N MET A 300 -10.25 -1.34 1.13
CA MET A 300 -10.36 0.09 1.42
C MET A 300 -9.05 0.70 1.92
N ILE A 301 -8.12 -0.09 2.45
CA ILE A 301 -6.82 0.38 2.92
C ILE A 301 -6.03 1.07 1.80
N LEU A 302 -6.08 0.55 0.57
CA LEU A 302 -5.45 1.19 -0.59
C LEU A 302 -6.07 2.57 -0.85
N VAL A 303 -7.39 2.68 -0.69
CA VAL A 303 -8.13 3.93 -0.83
C VAL A 303 -7.70 4.93 0.24
N HIS A 304 -7.59 4.52 1.51
CA HIS A 304 -7.12 5.38 2.59
C HIS A 304 -5.70 5.91 2.36
N VAL A 305 -4.77 5.05 1.92
CA VAL A 305 -3.41 5.50 1.58
C VAL A 305 -3.45 6.52 0.42
N ALA A 306 -4.26 6.28 -0.61
CA ALA A 306 -4.42 7.20 -1.73
C ALA A 306 -5.05 8.54 -1.32
N ILE A 307 -6.05 8.53 -0.43
CA ILE A 307 -6.67 9.72 0.15
C ILE A 307 -5.61 10.57 0.85
N ILE A 308 -4.84 9.96 1.76
CA ILE A 308 -3.79 10.67 2.51
C ILE A 308 -2.68 11.15 1.58
N GLY A 309 -2.25 10.34 0.60
CA GLY A 309 -1.21 10.73 -0.36
C GLY A 309 -1.61 11.87 -1.29
N SER A 310 -2.91 12.02 -1.57
CA SER A 310 -3.44 13.00 -2.52
C SER A 310 -3.91 14.30 -1.87
N CYS A 311 -4.19 14.32 -0.55
CA CYS A 311 -4.60 15.53 0.15
C CYS A 311 -3.43 16.44 0.57
N LEU A 312 -2.18 15.98 0.39
CA LEU A 312 -0.97 16.73 0.72
C LEU A 312 -0.66 17.80 -0.32
N LEU A 313 0.01 18.87 0.11
CA LEU A 313 0.41 19.99 -0.74
C LEU A 313 1.74 19.79 -1.48
N ALA A 314 2.51 18.76 -1.17
CA ALA A 314 3.80 18.58 -1.80
C ALA A 314 3.64 17.93 -3.19
N THR A 315 4.35 18.46 -4.19
CA THR A 315 4.20 18.00 -5.58
C THR A 315 4.68 16.56 -5.76
N ASN A 316 3.79 15.67 -6.17
CA ASN A 316 4.15 14.29 -6.49
C ASN A 316 4.98 14.19 -7.79
N ASN A 317 4.95 15.24 -8.62
CA ASN A 317 5.70 15.35 -9.85
C ASN A 317 6.88 16.34 -9.71
N PRO A 318 8.13 15.89 -9.68
CA PRO A 318 9.31 16.75 -9.58
C PRO A 318 9.56 17.62 -10.83
N SER A 319 8.85 17.40 -11.94
CA SER A 319 9.03 18.15 -13.18
C SER A 319 8.80 19.64 -13.01
N THR A 320 7.76 20.06 -12.26
CA THR A 320 7.48 21.50 -12.05
C THR A 320 8.65 22.19 -11.35
N ALA A 321 9.19 21.58 -10.28
CA ALA A 321 10.36 22.10 -9.58
C ALA A 321 11.61 22.11 -10.47
N SER A 322 11.77 21.10 -11.33
CA SER A 322 12.92 21.01 -12.25
C SER A 322 12.87 22.11 -13.33
N VAL A 323 11.68 22.38 -13.87
CA VAL A 323 11.46 23.47 -14.84
C VAL A 323 11.70 24.82 -14.19
N LEU A 324 11.20 25.04 -12.97
CA LEU A 324 11.41 26.27 -12.22
C LEU A 324 12.91 26.57 -12.02
N VAL A 325 13.70 25.55 -11.69
CA VAL A 325 15.14 25.71 -11.47
C VAL A 325 15.93 25.82 -12.78
N GLY A 326 15.40 25.27 -13.88
CA GLY A 326 16.00 25.39 -15.22
C GLY A 326 17.36 24.68 -15.38
N ARG A 327 17.72 23.77 -14.45
CA ARG A 327 18.98 23.01 -14.52
C ARG A 327 18.79 21.69 -15.25
N GLN A 328 19.81 21.28 -16.00
CA GLN A 328 19.81 19.98 -16.65
C GLN A 328 19.69 18.83 -15.63
N PRO A 329 19.08 17.69 -16.04
CA PRO A 329 19.04 16.48 -15.24
C PRO A 329 20.45 16.09 -14.78
N SER A 330 20.61 15.58 -13.55
CA SER A 330 21.92 15.12 -13.11
C SER A 330 22.38 13.96 -14.03
N PRO A 331 23.62 13.97 -14.54
CA PRO A 331 24.12 12.91 -15.40
C PRO A 331 24.08 11.53 -14.73
N SER A 332 23.98 11.45 -13.40
CA SER A 332 23.84 10.19 -12.66
C SER A 332 22.52 9.43 -12.92
N SER A 333 21.45 10.09 -13.37
CA SER A 333 20.22 9.38 -13.79
C SER A 333 20.37 8.69 -15.15
N HIS A 334 21.31 9.15 -15.98
CA HIS A 334 21.60 8.58 -17.31
C HIS A 334 22.87 7.69 -17.34
N SER A 335 23.79 7.88 -16.39
CA SER A 335 25.09 7.19 -16.38
C SER A 335 25.01 5.73 -15.96
N ILE A 336 23.92 5.26 -15.35
CA ILE A 336 23.77 3.85 -14.95
C ILE A 336 23.56 2.95 -16.19
N THR A 337 22.87 3.44 -17.22
CA THR A 337 22.68 2.71 -18.48
C THR A 337 23.93 2.77 -19.39
N ARG A 338 24.71 3.86 -19.34
CA ARG A 338 25.93 4.02 -20.15
C ARG A 338 27.18 3.38 -19.52
N SER A 339 27.34 3.42 -18.20
CA SER A 339 28.54 2.88 -17.52
C SER A 339 28.63 1.36 -17.64
N THR A 340 27.50 0.65 -17.71
CA THR A 340 27.50 -0.81 -17.98
C THR A 340 27.99 -1.14 -19.38
N THR A 341 27.81 -0.26 -20.38
CA THR A 341 28.34 -0.50 -21.73
C THR A 341 29.82 -0.10 -21.82
N GLN A 342 30.22 1.02 -21.22
CA GLN A 342 31.60 1.54 -21.31
C GLN A 342 32.58 0.82 -20.37
N GLN A 343 32.16 0.38 -19.18
CA GLN A 343 33.01 -0.43 -18.28
C GLN A 343 33.20 -1.86 -18.79
N ASN A 344 32.23 -2.41 -19.53
CA ASN A 344 32.40 -3.69 -20.23
C ASN A 344 33.41 -3.59 -21.38
N ILE A 345 33.63 -2.40 -21.95
CA ILE A 345 34.67 -2.15 -22.97
C ILE A 345 36.05 -1.97 -22.30
N ALA A 346 36.11 -1.52 -21.05
CA ALA A 346 37.36 -1.23 -20.34
C ALA A 346 37.92 -2.38 -19.48
N GLY A 347 37.41 -3.61 -19.60
CA GLY A 347 37.98 -4.81 -18.95
C GLY A 347 37.97 -4.85 -17.42
N ARG A 348 37.27 -3.93 -16.73
CA ARG A 348 37.16 -3.96 -15.26
C ARG A 348 36.05 -4.94 -14.84
N LEU A 349 36.39 -5.87 -13.93
CA LEU A 349 35.45 -6.83 -13.35
C LEU A 349 34.19 -6.12 -12.85
N GLN A 350 33.03 -6.59 -13.30
CA GLN A 350 31.76 -6.03 -12.87
C GLN A 350 31.63 -6.15 -11.34
N PRO A 351 31.20 -5.08 -10.63
CA PRO A 351 30.79 -5.24 -9.24
C PRO A 351 29.71 -6.32 -9.19
N GLY A 352 29.85 -7.25 -8.24
CA GLY A 352 28.93 -8.38 -8.13
C GLY A 352 27.48 -7.90 -8.05
N LEU A 353 26.54 -8.71 -8.57
CA LEU A 353 25.09 -8.42 -8.57
C LEU A 353 24.57 -7.91 -7.22
N TRP A 354 25.24 -8.32 -6.13
CA TRP A 354 24.98 -7.91 -4.76
C TRP A 354 25.34 -6.48 -4.43
N GLN A 355 26.53 -6.00 -4.82
CA GLN A 355 26.92 -4.61 -4.62
C GLN A 355 26.02 -3.68 -5.43
N ARG A 356 25.61 -4.09 -6.63
CA ARG A 356 24.62 -3.37 -7.43
C ARG A 356 23.25 -3.33 -6.75
N ALA A 357 22.76 -4.46 -6.24
CA ALA A 357 21.49 -4.51 -5.50
C ALA A 357 21.53 -3.65 -4.22
N LEU A 358 22.63 -3.66 -3.47
CA LEU A 358 22.81 -2.84 -2.26
C LEU A 358 22.87 -1.34 -2.57
N LYS A 359 23.43 -0.96 -3.72
CA LYS A 359 23.44 0.43 -4.19
C LYS A 359 22.12 0.87 -4.83
N GLY A 360 21.17 -0.05 -5.02
CA GLY A 360 19.92 0.23 -5.74
C GLY A 360 20.07 0.31 -7.26
N ASP A 361 21.23 -0.12 -7.79
CA ASP A 361 21.59 -0.10 -9.21
C ASP A 361 21.18 -1.41 -9.91
N LEU A 362 19.96 -1.87 -9.67
CA LEU A 362 19.40 -2.98 -10.42
C LEU A 362 18.97 -2.46 -11.79
N ALA A 363 19.59 -2.96 -12.87
CA ALA A 363 19.29 -2.55 -14.25
C ALA A 363 17.81 -2.73 -14.67
N ILE A 364 17.01 -3.41 -13.85
CA ILE A 364 15.59 -3.67 -14.06
C ILE A 364 14.72 -2.59 -13.38
N LEU A 365 15.25 -1.77 -12.48
CA LEU A 365 14.51 -0.69 -11.80
C LEU A 365 14.96 0.67 -12.34
N ALA A 366 14.07 1.38 -13.02
CA ALA A 366 14.30 2.76 -13.45
C ALA A 366 13.62 3.76 -12.51
N ASP A 367 14.17 4.97 -12.39
CA ASP A 367 13.42 6.09 -11.82
C ASP A 367 12.26 6.45 -12.77
N ILE A 368 11.09 6.70 -12.18
CA ILE A 368 9.87 7.07 -12.92
C ILE A 368 10.04 8.44 -13.56
N TYR A 369 10.68 9.37 -12.84
CA TYR A 369 10.89 10.73 -13.30
C TYR A 369 12.30 10.89 -13.87
N LYS A 370 12.40 11.32 -15.13
CA LYS A 370 13.67 11.66 -15.78
C LYS A 370 14.08 13.10 -15.47
N THR A 371 14.13 13.43 -14.17
CA THR A 371 14.37 14.79 -13.67
C THR A 371 15.55 14.82 -12.70
N ARG A 372 16.10 16.02 -12.49
CA ARG A 372 17.16 16.26 -11.49
C ARG A 372 16.71 15.92 -10.07
N TYR A 373 15.43 16.12 -9.77
CA TYR A 373 14.83 15.82 -8.47
C TYR A 373 14.07 14.51 -8.50
N GLN A 374 14.01 13.84 -7.36
CA GLN A 374 13.24 12.62 -7.15
C GLN A 374 12.37 12.77 -5.91
N PRO A 375 11.09 12.39 -5.95
CA PRO A 375 10.27 12.35 -4.74
C PRO A 375 10.73 11.22 -3.83
N VAL A 376 10.59 11.42 -2.52
CA VAL A 376 10.70 10.34 -1.54
C VAL A 376 9.43 9.49 -1.56
N THR A 377 9.59 8.23 -1.16
CA THR A 377 8.47 7.31 -0.99
C THR A 377 7.51 7.80 0.09
N MET A 378 6.23 7.45 -0.03
CA MET A 378 5.18 7.95 0.86
C MET A 378 5.50 7.73 2.35
N TRP A 379 6.02 6.54 2.71
CA TRP A 379 6.45 6.20 4.08
C TRP A 379 7.71 6.95 4.57
N SER A 380 8.28 7.87 3.81
CA SER A 380 9.45 8.67 4.23
C SER A 380 9.20 10.18 4.17
N ARG A 381 8.02 10.61 3.70
CA ARG A 381 7.75 12.03 3.47
C ARG A 381 7.74 12.86 4.73
N GLY A 382 7.02 12.44 5.76
CA GLY A 382 6.97 13.18 7.04
C GLY A 382 8.35 13.43 7.63
N ARG A 383 9.23 12.41 7.61
CA ARG A 383 10.62 12.54 8.06
C ARG A 383 11.44 13.46 7.14
N ASN A 384 11.33 13.30 5.82
CA ASN A 384 12.02 14.14 4.86
C ASN A 384 11.62 15.61 5.04
N LYS A 385 10.33 15.93 5.08
CA LYS A 385 9.85 17.30 5.29
C LYS A 385 10.27 17.86 6.64
N ARG A 386 10.27 17.05 7.72
CA ARG A 386 10.85 17.46 9.01
C ARG A 386 12.30 17.90 8.87
N GLN A 387 13.10 17.15 8.12
CA GLN A 387 14.50 17.48 7.90
C GLN A 387 14.66 18.79 7.10
N TRP A 388 13.83 19.01 6.07
CA TRP A 388 13.79 20.30 5.37
C TRP A 388 13.49 21.47 6.31
N VAL A 389 12.55 21.28 7.25
CA VAL A 389 12.21 22.30 8.26
C VAL A 389 13.39 22.53 9.20
N GLN A 390 14.04 21.48 9.68
CA GLN A 390 15.16 21.57 10.63
C GLN A 390 16.41 22.21 10.00
N ASP A 391 16.62 21.99 8.70
CA ASP A 391 17.75 22.54 7.95
C ASP A 391 17.45 23.95 7.40
N SER A 392 16.22 24.45 7.54
CA SER A 392 15.84 25.80 7.09
C SER A 392 16.53 26.89 7.92
N HIS A 393 16.85 28.01 7.28
CA HIS A 393 17.46 29.16 7.96
C HIS A 393 16.54 29.71 9.06
N ALA A 394 15.22 29.72 8.84
CA ALA A 394 14.24 30.16 9.83
C ALA A 394 14.32 29.37 11.15
N PHE A 395 14.54 28.06 11.06
CA PHE A 395 14.67 27.18 12.22
C PHE A 395 16.04 27.35 12.90
N LEU A 396 17.13 27.34 12.13
CA LEU A 396 18.50 27.44 12.66
C LEU A 396 18.78 28.79 13.32
N SER A 397 18.28 29.88 12.75
CA SER A 397 18.45 31.23 13.29
C SER A 397 17.47 31.58 14.43
N HIS A 398 16.63 30.62 14.86
CA HIS A 398 15.65 30.79 15.93
C HIS A 398 14.68 31.97 15.71
N GLN A 399 14.44 32.37 14.46
CA GLN A 399 13.50 33.45 14.12
C GLN A 399 12.05 33.05 14.41
N ILE A 400 11.74 31.75 14.32
CA ILE A 400 10.47 31.17 14.75
C ILE A 400 10.74 30.28 15.96
N PRO A 401 9.92 30.34 17.03
CA PRO A 401 10.01 29.41 18.14
C PRO A 401 9.97 27.96 17.65
N SER A 402 10.96 27.16 18.03
CA SER A 402 11.09 25.77 17.58
C SER A 402 9.84 24.92 17.87
N ASN A 403 9.10 25.23 18.94
CA ASN A 403 7.82 24.58 19.29
C ASN A 403 6.69 24.83 18.26
N ALA A 404 6.75 25.94 17.52
CA ALA A 404 5.78 26.22 16.47
C ALA A 404 5.98 25.26 15.27
N LEU A 405 7.24 24.97 14.92
CA LEU A 405 7.62 24.14 13.77
C LEU A 405 7.79 22.65 14.11
N ASN A 406 8.10 22.31 15.36
CA ASN A 406 8.21 20.92 15.81
C ASN A 406 6.84 20.32 16.16
N ILE A 407 6.63 19.06 15.79
CA ILE A 407 5.44 18.30 16.22
C ILE A 407 5.64 17.86 17.68
N GLY A 408 4.71 18.27 18.55
CA GLY A 408 4.72 17.86 19.96
C GLY A 408 4.27 16.41 20.16
N TRP A 409 4.51 15.83 21.33
CA TRP A 409 4.14 14.44 21.63
C TRP A 409 2.63 14.17 21.50
N ARG A 410 1.78 15.12 21.92
CA ARG A 410 0.31 15.02 21.79
C ARG A 410 -0.11 14.83 20.34
N ALA A 411 0.49 15.59 19.42
CA ALA A 411 0.22 15.47 18.00
C ALA A 411 0.72 14.13 17.44
N HIS A 412 1.86 13.60 17.91
CA HIS A 412 2.30 12.25 17.54
C HIS A 412 1.28 11.17 17.95
N ILE A 413 0.70 11.28 19.15
CA ILE A 413 -0.34 10.35 19.60
C ILE A 413 -1.58 10.47 18.73
N VAL A 414 -2.05 11.69 18.43
CA VAL A 414 -3.22 11.89 17.56
C VAL A 414 -2.97 11.33 16.16
N ILE A 415 -1.80 11.60 15.58
CA ILE A 415 -1.40 11.07 14.26
C ILE A 415 -1.37 9.53 14.30
N PHE A 416 -0.82 8.94 15.36
CA PHE A 416 -0.77 7.48 15.52
C PHE A 416 -2.17 6.89 15.67
N LEU A 417 -3.02 7.43 16.55
CA LEU A 417 -4.39 6.95 16.74
C LEU A 417 -5.22 7.06 15.46
N ALA A 418 -5.13 8.19 14.76
CA ALA A 418 -5.80 8.36 13.46
C ALA A 418 -5.31 7.33 12.44
N THR A 419 -3.99 7.07 12.41
CA THR A 419 -3.40 6.03 11.56
C THR A 419 -3.92 4.64 11.94
N CYS A 420 -3.96 4.29 13.23
CA CYS A 420 -4.49 3.01 13.70
C CYS A 420 -5.94 2.80 13.28
N VAL A 421 -6.79 3.83 13.38
CA VAL A 421 -8.20 3.78 12.95
C VAL A 421 -8.28 3.54 11.44
N LEU A 422 -7.55 4.32 10.63
CA LEU A 422 -7.59 4.19 9.16
C LEU A 422 -7.12 2.82 8.66
N ILE A 423 -6.12 2.22 9.32
CA ILE A 423 -5.60 0.89 8.95
C ILE A 423 -6.50 -0.23 9.44
N ASN A 424 -6.93 -0.19 10.71
CA ASN A 424 -7.51 -1.37 11.37
C ASN A 424 -9.04 -1.42 11.26
N LEU A 425 -9.72 -0.28 11.14
CA LEU A 425 -11.17 -0.29 11.04
C LEU A 425 -11.67 -1.11 9.84
N PRO A 426 -11.10 -0.99 8.62
CA PRO A 426 -11.54 -1.81 7.50
C PRO A 426 -11.35 -3.32 7.69
N PRO A 427 -10.15 -3.86 8.00
CA PRO A 427 -9.98 -5.30 8.16
C PRO A 427 -10.72 -5.83 9.39
N VAL A 428 -10.90 -5.05 10.46
CA VAL A 428 -11.76 -5.46 11.59
C VAL A 428 -13.23 -5.54 11.16
N ALA A 429 -13.73 -4.57 10.39
CA ALA A 429 -15.09 -4.64 9.85
C ALA A 429 -15.26 -5.83 8.90
N GLY A 430 -14.30 -6.08 8.00
CA GLY A 430 -14.27 -7.27 7.14
C GLY A 430 -14.23 -8.57 7.94
N ALA A 431 -13.44 -8.62 9.02
CA ALA A 431 -13.39 -9.75 9.95
C ALA A 431 -14.75 -10.00 10.62
N VAL A 432 -15.45 -8.95 11.04
CA VAL A 432 -16.77 -9.06 11.66
C VAL A 432 -17.82 -9.54 10.66
N VAL A 433 -17.78 -9.03 9.41
CA VAL A 433 -18.65 -9.53 8.33
C VAL A 433 -18.41 -11.03 8.12
N ALA A 434 -17.14 -11.43 7.95
CA ALA A 434 -16.78 -12.84 7.75
C ALA A 434 -17.11 -13.73 8.95
N TRP A 435 -16.96 -13.21 10.18
CA TRP A 435 -17.31 -13.91 11.42
C TRP A 435 -18.82 -14.12 11.56
N ARG A 436 -19.63 -13.16 11.07
CA ARG A 436 -21.10 -13.27 11.01
C ARG A 436 -21.60 -14.08 9.81
N THR A 437 -20.74 -14.40 8.85
CA THR A 437 -21.10 -15.23 7.70
C THR A 437 -21.14 -16.71 8.12
N PRO A 438 -22.26 -17.43 7.93
CA PRO A 438 -22.36 -18.81 8.37
C PRO A 438 -21.30 -19.71 7.73
N PRO A 439 -20.70 -20.64 8.49
CA PRO A 439 -20.93 -20.89 9.92
C PRO A 439 -20.41 -19.73 10.79
N ILE A 440 -21.25 -19.24 11.70
CA ILE A 440 -20.91 -18.10 12.56
C ILE A 440 -19.75 -18.51 13.48
N GLY A 441 -18.69 -17.72 13.48
CA GLY A 441 -17.51 -17.99 14.28
C GLY A 441 -16.20 -17.62 13.61
N TRP A 442 -15.10 -17.98 14.28
CA TRP A 442 -13.75 -17.70 13.80
C TRP A 442 -13.32 -18.74 12.77
N GLY A 443 -13.57 -18.48 11.50
CA GLY A 443 -13.08 -19.31 10.40
C GLY A 443 -11.74 -18.80 9.83
N CYS A 444 -11.25 -19.47 8.77
CA CYS A 444 -10.03 -19.08 8.06
C CYS A 444 -10.06 -17.62 7.59
N ARG A 445 -11.21 -17.13 7.10
CA ARG A 445 -11.36 -15.78 6.51
C ARG A 445 -11.36 -14.68 7.56
N SER A 446 -12.16 -14.80 8.60
CA SER A 446 -12.17 -13.84 9.71
C SER A 446 -10.79 -13.74 10.34
N LEU A 447 -10.09 -14.87 10.50
CA LEU A 447 -8.74 -14.89 11.06
C LEU A 447 -7.69 -14.26 10.12
N SER A 448 -7.81 -14.41 8.79
CA SER A 448 -6.88 -13.73 7.88
C SER A 448 -6.97 -12.21 7.99
N PHE A 449 -8.18 -11.66 8.08
CA PHE A 449 -8.40 -10.23 8.29
C PHE A 449 -7.82 -9.73 9.63
N VAL A 450 -8.06 -10.47 10.72
CA VAL A 450 -7.51 -10.12 12.04
C VAL A 450 -5.98 -10.22 12.06
N CYS A 451 -5.42 -11.26 11.45
CA CYS A 451 -3.98 -11.42 11.31
C CYS A 451 -3.38 -10.25 10.52
N TYR A 452 -4.00 -9.84 9.42
CA TYR A 452 -3.56 -8.68 8.64
C TYR A 452 -3.58 -7.40 9.50
N ALA A 453 -4.70 -7.11 10.16
CA ALA A 453 -4.85 -5.96 11.06
C ALA A 453 -3.77 -5.93 12.15
N GLY A 454 -3.57 -7.06 12.84
CA GLY A 454 -2.56 -7.20 13.89
C GLY A 454 -1.13 -7.00 13.39
N VAL A 455 -0.79 -7.56 12.23
CA VAL A 455 0.56 -7.39 11.65
C VAL A 455 0.78 -5.96 11.17
N GLU A 456 -0.19 -5.30 10.54
CA GLU A 456 -0.07 -3.90 10.15
C GLU A 456 0.08 -2.96 11.35
N LEU A 457 -0.67 -3.21 12.44
CA LEU A 457 -0.51 -2.46 13.68
C LEU A 457 0.90 -2.64 14.26
N LEU A 458 1.43 -3.86 14.23
CA LEU A 458 2.80 -4.16 14.66
C LEU A 458 3.83 -3.47 13.77
N ILE A 459 3.69 -3.53 12.44
CA ILE A 459 4.58 -2.83 11.48
C ILE A 459 4.57 -1.33 11.78
N THR A 460 3.40 -0.74 11.99
CA THR A 460 3.24 0.70 12.28
C THR A 460 3.90 1.09 13.60
N ALA A 461 3.70 0.29 14.65
CA ALA A 461 4.32 0.51 15.97
C ALA A 461 5.86 0.38 15.90
N LEU A 462 6.36 -0.68 15.27
CA LEU A 462 7.80 -0.88 15.06
C LEU A 462 8.40 0.24 14.20
N PHE A 463 7.68 0.71 13.18
CA PHE A 463 8.09 1.84 12.36
C PHE A 463 8.26 3.13 13.18
N LEU A 464 7.33 3.42 14.10
CA LEU A 464 7.46 4.54 15.03
C LEU A 464 8.65 4.39 15.97
N LEU A 465 8.86 3.18 16.52
CA LEU A 465 10.01 2.91 17.38
C LEU A 465 11.32 3.13 16.62
N MET A 466 11.43 2.66 15.38
CA MET A 466 12.58 2.91 14.52
C MET A 466 12.81 4.40 14.24
N HIS A 467 11.74 5.19 14.11
CA HIS A 467 11.86 6.64 13.93
C HIS A 467 12.38 7.37 15.17
N GLY A 468 12.12 6.84 16.37
CA GLY A 468 12.66 7.36 17.63
C GLY A 468 14.14 7.01 17.87
N ILE A 469 14.68 6.02 17.14
CA ILE A 469 16.09 5.62 17.26
C ILE A 469 16.95 6.60 16.46
N LYS A 470 17.72 7.43 17.17
CA LYS A 470 18.73 8.30 16.54
C LYS A 470 19.80 7.45 15.85
N PRO A 471 20.25 7.80 14.63
CA PRO A 471 21.25 7.04 13.90
C PRO A 471 22.57 6.96 14.68
N SER A 472 23.21 5.78 14.59
CA SER A 472 24.41 5.38 15.33
C SER A 472 25.58 6.37 15.20
N GLU A 473 25.62 7.18 14.14
CA GLU A 473 26.71 8.12 13.86
C GLU A 473 26.85 9.23 14.92
N GLU A 474 25.74 9.70 15.52
CA GLU A 474 25.79 10.61 16.66
C GLU A 474 26.19 9.90 17.97
N LEU A 475 25.90 8.59 18.08
CA LEU A 475 26.22 7.79 19.25
C LEU A 475 27.70 7.36 19.27
N GLY A 476 28.28 7.03 18.10
CA GLY A 476 29.69 6.67 17.96
C GLY A 476 30.61 7.82 18.39
N LYS A 477 30.30 9.06 17.97
CA LYS A 477 31.04 10.26 18.38
C LYS A 477 31.02 10.50 19.90
N ARG A 478 29.98 10.01 20.60
CA ARG A 478 29.91 10.07 22.07
C ARG A 478 30.65 8.91 22.75
N ALA A 479 30.68 7.74 22.14
CA ALA A 479 31.35 6.56 22.67
C ALA A 479 32.89 6.69 22.67
N ASP A 480 33.47 7.47 21.75
CA ASP A 480 34.91 7.74 21.72
C ASP A 480 35.41 8.55 22.94
N SER A 481 34.51 9.10 23.76
CA SER A 481 34.82 9.83 25.00
C SER A 481 34.90 8.92 26.24
N CYS A 482 35.50 7.73 26.11
CA CYS A 482 35.56 6.70 27.15
C CYS A 482 36.46 7.05 28.36
N LYS A 483 37.14 8.21 28.34
CA LYS A 483 38.03 8.65 29.43
C LYS A 483 37.30 9.18 30.68
N THR A 484 35.97 9.30 30.64
CA THR A 484 35.15 9.78 31.77
C THR A 484 34.18 8.69 32.23
N PRO A 485 33.80 8.64 33.52
CA PRO A 485 32.78 7.71 34.02
C PRO A 485 31.42 7.87 33.31
N ALA A 486 31.11 9.08 32.83
CA ALA A 486 29.95 9.34 31.97
C ALA A 486 30.08 8.64 30.59
N GLY A 487 31.30 8.57 30.04
CA GLY A 487 31.61 7.82 28.83
C GLY A 487 31.43 6.31 28.99
N ALA A 488 31.80 5.74 30.13
CA ALA A 488 31.60 4.31 30.43
C ALA A 488 30.10 3.95 30.53
N LEU A 489 29.29 4.78 31.20
CA LEU A 489 27.83 4.63 31.25
C LEU A 489 27.19 4.76 29.85
N ALA A 490 27.65 5.70 29.04
CA ALA A 490 27.20 5.86 27.66
C ALA A 490 27.58 4.66 26.78
N TRP A 491 28.78 4.09 26.98
CA TRP A 491 29.25 2.89 26.29
C TRP A 491 28.42 1.66 26.69
N LEU A 492 28.16 1.46 27.99
CA LEU A 492 27.31 0.37 28.48
C LEU A 492 25.88 0.49 27.91
N TRP A 493 25.31 1.71 27.96
CA TRP A 493 24.00 1.98 27.37
C TRP A 493 23.97 1.75 25.86
N TYR A 494 25.04 2.08 25.14
CA TYR A 494 25.17 1.78 23.71
C TYR A 494 25.17 0.28 23.44
N HIS A 495 25.93 -0.52 24.19
CA HIS A 495 25.96 -1.98 24.04
C HIS A 495 24.68 -2.68 24.48
N CYS A 496 23.92 -2.12 25.42
CA CYS A 496 22.57 -2.61 25.72
C CYS A 496 21.55 -2.20 24.64
N ARG A 497 21.74 -1.02 24.01
CA ARG A 497 20.81 -0.47 23.02
C ARG A 497 21.03 -1.05 21.61
N LEU A 498 22.24 -1.43 21.24
CA LEU A 498 22.54 -1.97 19.92
C LEU A 498 21.82 -3.30 19.63
N PRO A 499 21.80 -4.31 20.54
CA PRO A 499 21.02 -5.53 20.37
C PRO A 499 19.53 -5.25 20.23
N SER A 500 18.97 -4.35 21.05
CA SER A 500 17.55 -4.01 20.96
C SER A 500 17.19 -3.32 19.63
N CYS A 501 18.05 -2.45 19.11
CA CYS A 501 17.88 -1.88 17.76
C CYS A 501 17.86 -2.99 16.70
N ILE A 502 18.84 -3.91 16.73
CA ILE A 502 18.91 -5.03 15.77
C ILE A 502 17.66 -5.90 15.87
N THR A 503 17.20 -6.22 17.09
CA THR A 503 15.97 -6.97 17.32
C THR A 503 14.76 -6.27 16.73
N VAL A 504 14.61 -4.95 16.91
CA VAL A 504 13.50 -4.18 16.30
C VAL A 504 13.53 -4.26 14.77
N TYR A 505 14.71 -4.13 14.14
CA TYR A 505 14.83 -4.27 12.68
C TYR A 505 14.51 -5.69 12.18
N ILE A 506 14.93 -6.73 12.92
CA ILE A 506 14.62 -8.13 12.60
C ILE A 506 13.11 -8.37 12.72
N LEU A 507 12.51 -7.94 13.83
CA LEU A 507 11.06 -8.04 14.03
C LEU A 507 10.30 -7.30 12.93
N TYR A 508 10.72 -6.08 12.58
CA TYR A 508 10.11 -5.31 11.50
C TYR A 508 10.19 -6.05 10.17
N ALA A 509 11.35 -6.63 9.83
CA ALA A 509 11.51 -7.41 8.61
C ALA A 509 10.67 -8.70 8.60
N LEU A 510 10.54 -9.39 9.74
CA LEU A 510 9.69 -10.57 9.89
C LEU A 510 8.21 -10.21 9.79
N SER A 511 7.78 -9.12 10.42
CA SER A 511 6.41 -8.60 10.28
C SER A 511 6.10 -8.26 8.83
N TRP A 512 7.06 -7.68 8.11
CA TRP A 512 6.91 -7.36 6.69
C TRP A 512 6.70 -8.62 5.83
N LEU A 513 7.47 -9.68 6.08
CA LEU A 513 7.29 -10.98 5.41
C LEU A 513 5.96 -11.65 5.79
N GLY A 514 5.57 -11.55 7.07
CA GLY A 514 4.28 -12.04 7.56
C GLY A 514 3.12 -11.33 6.88
N CYS A 515 3.16 -10.01 6.79
CA CYS A 515 2.13 -9.22 6.11
C CYS A 515 2.10 -9.51 4.61
N LEU A 516 3.25 -9.63 3.93
CA LEU A 516 3.29 -10.06 2.52
C LEU A 516 2.58 -11.42 2.32
N PHE A 517 2.86 -12.38 3.20
CA PHE A 517 2.22 -13.70 3.16
C PHE A 517 0.71 -13.58 3.40
N VAL A 518 0.29 -12.81 4.41
CA VAL A 518 -1.14 -12.64 4.71
C VAL A 518 -1.85 -11.92 3.57
N VAL A 519 -1.34 -10.82 3.03
CA VAL A 519 -1.97 -10.04 1.95
C VAL A 519 -2.08 -10.85 0.67
N LEU A 520 -0.96 -11.40 0.17
CA LEU A 520 -0.96 -12.15 -1.08
C LEU A 520 -1.69 -13.48 -0.91
N GLY A 521 -1.45 -14.15 0.21
CA GLY A 521 -2.09 -15.43 0.55
C GLY A 521 -3.60 -15.29 0.66
N SER A 522 -4.09 -14.34 1.45
CA SER A 522 -5.52 -14.12 1.62
C SER A 522 -6.21 -13.71 0.33
N THR A 523 -5.64 -12.77 -0.43
CA THR A 523 -6.19 -12.34 -1.72
C THR A 523 -6.28 -13.51 -2.69
N LEU A 524 -5.20 -14.30 -2.81
CA LEU A 524 -5.17 -15.44 -3.71
C LEU A 524 -6.15 -16.53 -3.27
N MET A 525 -6.17 -16.87 -1.98
CA MET A 525 -7.09 -17.85 -1.41
C MET A 525 -8.55 -17.42 -1.59
N GLN A 526 -8.84 -16.12 -1.47
CA GLN A 526 -10.17 -15.57 -1.65
C GLN A 526 -10.63 -15.61 -3.12
N VAL A 527 -9.79 -15.15 -4.06
CA VAL A 527 -10.14 -15.13 -5.49
C VAL A 527 -10.25 -16.54 -6.07
N ILE A 528 -9.36 -17.45 -5.68
CA ILE A 528 -9.40 -18.85 -6.12
C ILE A 528 -10.58 -19.60 -5.48
N GLY A 529 -11.06 -19.17 -4.30
CA GLY A 529 -12.09 -19.88 -3.54
C GLY A 529 -11.52 -20.95 -2.60
N VAL A 530 -10.22 -20.90 -2.27
CA VAL A 530 -9.57 -21.85 -1.34
C VAL A 530 -10.27 -21.87 0.03
N TYR A 531 -10.83 -20.75 0.47
CA TYR A 531 -11.57 -20.69 1.74
C TYR A 531 -12.93 -21.39 1.74
N ARG A 532 -13.39 -21.94 0.60
CA ARG A 532 -14.57 -22.79 0.51
C ARG A 532 -14.13 -24.24 0.63
N ASN A 533 -13.87 -24.71 1.84
CA ASN A 533 -13.49 -26.09 2.08
C ASN A 533 -13.97 -26.52 3.48
N CYS A 534 -14.06 -27.83 3.71
CA CYS A 534 -14.51 -28.39 4.99
C CYS A 534 -13.73 -27.83 6.18
N PHE A 535 -12.41 -27.64 6.06
CA PHE A 535 -11.56 -27.15 7.15
C PHE A 535 -11.86 -25.70 7.51
N CYS A 536 -12.09 -24.83 6.53
CA CYS A 536 -12.38 -23.42 6.74
C CYS A 536 -13.82 -23.15 7.17
N TYR A 537 -14.71 -24.13 7.03
CA TYR A 537 -16.05 -24.13 7.63
C TYR A 537 -16.07 -24.66 9.07
N VAL A 538 -14.97 -25.24 9.56
CA VAL A 538 -14.82 -25.54 10.98
C VAL A 538 -14.31 -24.30 11.71
N ASN A 539 -14.98 -23.93 12.79
CA ASN A 539 -14.57 -22.82 13.65
C ASN A 539 -13.23 -23.13 14.35
N ALA A 540 -12.37 -22.13 14.52
CA ALA A 540 -11.02 -22.27 15.04
C ALA A 540 -10.88 -22.99 16.39
N PRO A 541 -11.80 -22.83 17.36
CA PRO A 541 -11.75 -23.61 18.61
C PRO A 541 -11.80 -25.13 18.39
N GLU A 542 -12.47 -25.59 17.32
CA GLU A 542 -12.62 -27.01 16.98
C GLU A 542 -11.45 -27.56 16.14
N TRP A 543 -10.49 -26.72 15.73
CA TRP A 543 -9.35 -27.16 14.91
C TRP A 543 -8.43 -28.18 15.61
N TYR A 544 -8.43 -28.21 16.94
CA TYR A 544 -7.68 -29.20 17.73
C TYR A 544 -8.47 -30.50 17.96
N HIS A 545 -9.80 -30.46 17.82
CA HIS A 545 -10.71 -31.59 18.04
C HIS A 545 -11.54 -31.89 16.78
N ARG A 546 -10.84 -32.06 15.65
CA ARG A 546 -11.48 -32.20 14.34
C ARG A 546 -12.40 -33.42 14.23
N ASP A 547 -12.21 -34.44 15.04
CA ASP A 547 -13.05 -35.65 15.02
C ASP A 547 -14.47 -35.39 15.54
N SER A 548 -14.64 -34.40 16.43
CA SER A 548 -15.95 -33.94 16.93
C SER A 548 -16.50 -32.74 16.19
N ALA A 549 -15.72 -32.13 15.30
CA ALA A 549 -16.14 -30.95 14.56
C ALA A 549 -17.25 -31.30 13.56
N ILE A 550 -18.19 -30.37 13.40
CA ILE A 550 -19.30 -30.47 12.45
C ILE A 550 -19.22 -29.38 11.38
N VAL A 551 -19.61 -29.71 10.17
CA VAL A 551 -19.63 -28.81 9.01
C VAL A 551 -21.07 -28.65 8.53
N GLN A 552 -21.54 -27.42 8.40
CA GLN A 552 -22.84 -27.13 7.81
C GLN A 552 -22.75 -27.25 6.29
N VAL A 553 -23.60 -28.09 5.69
CA VAL A 553 -23.63 -28.34 4.22
C VAL A 553 -24.93 -27.86 3.56
N ALA A 554 -25.88 -27.36 4.33
CA ALA A 554 -27.13 -26.79 3.82
C ALA A 554 -26.93 -25.36 3.29
N THR A 555 -27.58 -25.07 2.16
CA THR A 555 -27.69 -23.74 1.55
C THR A 555 -29.06 -23.11 1.83
N ASP A 556 -29.15 -21.79 1.77
CA ASP A 556 -30.36 -21.01 2.05
C ASP A 556 -31.01 -21.30 3.42
N THR A 557 -30.16 -21.39 4.46
CA THR A 557 -30.62 -21.58 5.84
C THR A 557 -31.13 -20.29 6.46
N GLN A 558 -31.98 -20.41 7.49
CA GLN A 558 -32.54 -19.25 8.19
C GLN A 558 -31.44 -18.34 8.76
N GLU A 559 -30.36 -18.93 9.26
CA GLU A 559 -29.20 -18.20 9.77
C GLU A 559 -28.49 -17.39 8.68
N GLN A 560 -28.37 -17.92 7.45
CA GLN A 560 -27.82 -17.15 6.32
C GLN A 560 -28.71 -15.96 6.00
N ARG A 561 -30.04 -16.15 5.95
CA ARG A 561 -30.99 -15.06 5.69
C ARG A 561 -30.93 -13.98 6.78
N GLU A 562 -30.83 -14.37 8.05
CA GLU A 562 -30.75 -13.43 9.19
C GLU A 562 -29.40 -12.71 9.28
N SER A 563 -28.30 -13.37 8.91
CA SER A 563 -26.96 -12.75 8.89
C SER A 563 -26.83 -11.61 7.88
N SER A 564 -27.65 -11.60 6.82
CA SER A 564 -27.67 -10.54 5.80
C SER A 564 -27.81 -9.14 6.37
N HIS A 565 -28.64 -8.99 7.39
CA HIS A 565 -28.86 -7.71 8.06
C HIS A 565 -27.56 -7.16 8.63
N ASN A 566 -26.74 -8.02 9.25
CA ASN A 566 -25.42 -7.62 9.76
C ASN A 566 -24.48 -7.23 8.61
N TRP A 567 -24.43 -8.03 7.54
CA TRP A 567 -23.58 -7.73 6.39
C TRP A 567 -23.91 -6.37 5.78
N ILE A 568 -25.20 -6.06 5.61
CA ILE A 568 -25.68 -4.77 5.10
C ILE A 568 -25.27 -3.62 6.03
N ILE A 569 -25.43 -3.77 7.35
CA ILE A 569 -25.04 -2.75 8.32
C ILE A 569 -23.54 -2.47 8.25
N PHE A 570 -22.70 -3.50 8.29
CA PHE A 570 -21.24 -3.33 8.27
C PHE A 570 -20.75 -2.81 6.92
N GLY A 571 -21.31 -3.29 5.80
CA GLY A 571 -21.02 -2.78 4.47
C GLY A 571 -21.40 -1.31 4.32
N GLY A 572 -22.60 -0.93 4.78
CA GLY A 572 -23.09 0.46 4.78
C GLY A 572 -22.23 1.36 5.66
N THR A 573 -21.85 0.88 6.85
CA THR A 573 -20.97 1.62 7.78
C THR A 573 -19.58 1.85 7.17
N ALA A 574 -18.98 0.82 6.57
CA ALA A 574 -17.69 0.95 5.90
C ALA A 574 -17.76 1.93 4.71
N THR A 575 -18.83 1.87 3.93
CA THR A 575 -19.12 2.79 2.81
C THR A 575 -19.22 4.23 3.30
N ALA A 576 -19.99 4.48 4.37
CA ALA A 576 -20.12 5.80 4.98
C ALA A 576 -18.79 6.32 5.55
N PHE A 577 -18.03 5.45 6.24
CA PHE A 577 -16.71 5.80 6.78
C PHE A 577 -15.76 6.25 5.67
N MET A 578 -15.67 5.49 4.58
CA MET A 578 -14.85 5.86 3.42
C MET A 578 -15.29 7.19 2.81
N GLY A 579 -16.61 7.43 2.69
CA GLY A 579 -17.16 8.72 2.25
C GLY A 579 -16.72 9.89 3.14
N ILE A 580 -16.77 9.71 4.46
CA ILE A 580 -16.28 10.70 5.44
C ILE A 580 -14.79 10.95 5.28
N CYS A 581 -13.97 9.90 5.10
CA CYS A 581 -12.53 10.05 4.87
C CYS A 581 -12.23 10.81 3.57
N CYS A 582 -12.97 10.54 2.50
CA CYS A 582 -12.83 11.26 1.22
C CYS A 582 -13.19 12.74 1.39
N PHE A 583 -14.30 13.03 2.06
CA PHE A 583 -14.71 14.41 2.34
C PHE A 583 -13.68 15.14 3.21
N ALA A 584 -13.17 14.50 4.27
CA ALA A 584 -12.14 15.07 5.13
C ALA A 584 -10.84 15.35 4.37
N GLY A 585 -10.41 14.45 3.49
CA GLY A 585 -9.24 14.64 2.63
C GLY A 585 -9.40 15.78 1.64
N TRP A 586 -10.56 15.89 0.99
CA TRP A 586 -10.91 17.01 0.11
C TRP A 586 -10.94 18.34 0.86
N TRP A 587 -11.65 18.39 1.99
CA TRP A 587 -11.76 19.56 2.84
C TRP A 587 -10.38 20.03 3.32
N TYR A 588 -9.56 19.11 3.83
CA TYR A 588 -8.19 19.43 4.24
C TYR A 588 -7.38 20.03 3.08
N GLN A 589 -7.39 19.40 1.90
CA GLN A 589 -6.65 19.91 0.74
C GLN A 589 -7.11 21.31 0.33
N MET A 590 -8.42 21.56 0.33
CA MET A 590 -9.00 22.86 0.01
C MET A 590 -8.51 23.93 0.99
N VAL A 591 -8.66 23.68 2.30
CA VAL A 591 -8.29 24.64 3.35
C VAL A 591 -6.79 24.93 3.36
N ILE A 592 -5.95 23.90 3.19
CA ILE A 592 -4.49 24.11 3.19
C ILE A 592 -4.02 24.85 1.92
N ARG A 593 -4.64 24.61 0.75
CA ARG A 593 -4.37 25.35 -0.49
C ARG A 593 -4.77 26.82 -0.35
N GLU A 594 -5.95 27.10 0.20
CA GLU A 594 -6.41 28.46 0.46
C GLU A 594 -5.48 29.19 1.42
N ARG A 595 -5.12 28.57 2.55
CA ARG A 595 -4.15 29.13 3.50
C ARG A 595 -2.79 29.41 2.86
N TYR A 596 -2.31 28.52 2.00
CA TYR A 596 -1.06 28.75 1.27
C TYR A 596 -1.18 29.99 0.38
N ARG A 597 -2.26 30.09 -0.41
CA ARG A 597 -2.54 31.23 -1.30
C ARG A 597 -2.66 32.54 -0.51
N ASP A 598 -3.32 32.53 0.65
CA ASP A 598 -3.44 33.70 1.52
C ASP A 598 -2.07 34.19 1.99
N VAL A 599 -1.22 33.27 2.45
CA VAL A 599 0.14 33.63 2.90
C VAL A 599 0.95 34.18 1.72
N VAL A 600 0.87 33.58 0.53
CA VAL A 600 1.57 34.09 -0.66
C VAL A 600 1.04 35.47 -1.08
N ASN A 601 -0.28 35.65 -1.18
CA ASN A 601 -0.88 36.91 -1.61
C ASN A 601 -0.62 38.05 -0.61
N SER A 602 -0.70 37.78 0.69
CA SER A 602 -0.44 38.80 1.73
C SER A 602 1.02 39.26 1.77
N ARG A 603 1.96 38.47 1.24
CA ARG A 603 3.40 38.75 1.25
C ARG A 603 3.93 39.36 -0.04
N PHE A 604 3.35 38.94 -1.16
CA PHE A 604 3.87 39.22 -2.50
C PHE A 604 2.84 39.86 -3.44
N GLY A 605 1.69 40.28 -2.92
CA GLY A 605 0.58 40.84 -3.71
C GLY A 605 0.52 42.37 -3.79
N HIS A 606 1.53 43.08 -3.26
CA HIS A 606 1.60 44.54 -3.26
C HIS A 606 2.70 45.07 -4.18
#